data_AF-A0A497T0J1-F1
#
_entry.id   AF-A0A497T0J1-F1
#
_cell.length_a   1.000
_cell.length_b   1.000
_cell.length_c   1.000
_cell.angle_alpha   90.00
_cell.angle_beta   90.00
_cell.angle_gamma   90.00
#
_symmetry.space_group_name_H-M   'P 1'
#
loop_
_entity.id
_entity.type
_entity.pdbx_description
1 polymer ?
#
loop_
_entity_poly.entity_id
_entity_poly.type
_entity_poly.pdbx_seq_one_letter_code
_entity_poly.pdbx_strand_id
1 'polypeptide(L)'
;MNCFCTGQEVALLNLIWTLNLYLTGTIAEFWINMYDIERITKIIEDIERYFKDLDYLNIKSKEDLKDRKNFYSLSMILFSITNRTIDLGDEIVSANKLGMPSTYKDIFRLLCRNNIISRDLERKLSTLVFYRNLLSHEYYDLSEKDVFDVFIRISAVKEFLEIVKTLLRKNK
;
A
#
# COMPACT_ATOMS: atom_id res chain seq x y z
N MET A 1 42.87 -47.63 -21.48
CA MET A 1 43.35 -47.00 -20.23
C MET A 1 42.13 -46.53 -19.48
N ASN A 2 41.62 -47.36 -18.56
CA ASN A 2 40.45 -47.03 -17.74
C ASN A 2 40.94 -46.34 -16.47
N CYS A 3 40.63 -45.06 -16.32
CA CYS A 3 40.87 -44.33 -15.09
C CYS A 3 39.73 -44.65 -14.12
N PHE A 4 40.04 -45.40 -13.06
CA PHE A 4 39.16 -45.62 -11.91
C PHE A 4 38.97 -44.28 -11.19
N CYS A 5 37.78 -43.68 -11.26
CA CYS A 5 37.38 -42.64 -10.31
C CYS A 5 37.06 -43.30 -8.97
N THR A 6 37.76 -42.89 -7.92
CA THR A 6 37.68 -43.45 -6.57
C THR A 6 36.37 -43.04 -5.89
N GLY A 7 35.74 -43.96 -5.15
CA GLY A 7 34.44 -43.78 -4.49
C GLY A 7 34.35 -42.65 -3.45
N GLN A 8 35.45 -41.96 -3.14
CA GLN A 8 35.48 -40.82 -2.22
C GLN A 8 34.94 -39.52 -2.86
N GLU A 9 35.09 -39.31 -4.17
CA GLU A 9 34.58 -38.09 -4.83
C GLU A 9 33.04 -38.08 -4.90
N VAL A 10 32.41 -39.25 -5.09
CA VAL A 10 30.95 -39.40 -5.18
C VAL A 10 30.28 -39.16 -3.82
N ALA A 11 30.94 -39.54 -2.73
CA ALA A 11 30.44 -39.34 -1.36
C ALA A 11 30.46 -37.85 -0.96
N LEU A 12 31.50 -37.11 -1.33
CA LEU A 12 31.59 -35.67 -1.08
C LEU A 12 30.56 -34.88 -1.86
N LEU A 13 30.32 -35.24 -3.13
CA LEU A 13 29.26 -34.63 -3.93
C LEU A 13 27.88 -34.88 -3.30
N ASN A 14 27.56 -36.12 -2.91
CA ASN A 14 26.30 -36.42 -2.25
C ASN A 14 26.13 -35.69 -0.90
N LEU A 15 27.20 -35.52 -0.12
CA LEU A 15 27.16 -34.73 1.11
C LEU A 15 26.91 -33.25 0.83
N ILE A 16 27.56 -32.68 -0.19
CA ILE A 16 27.35 -31.29 -0.61
C ILE A 16 25.92 -31.08 -1.11
N TRP A 17 25.39 -31.99 -1.92
CA TRP A 17 24.00 -31.93 -2.42
C TRP A 17 22.98 -32.03 -1.29
N THR A 18 23.19 -32.94 -0.33
CA THR A 18 22.30 -33.09 0.84
C THR A 18 22.38 -31.91 1.81
N LEU A 19 23.58 -31.36 2.06
CA LEU A 19 23.75 -30.11 2.80
C LEU A 19 23.10 -28.92 2.10
N ASN A 20 23.20 -28.82 0.77
CA ASN A 20 22.53 -27.78 -0.01
C ASN A 20 21.01 -27.91 0.08
N LEU A 21 20.47 -29.13 -0.01
CA LEU A 21 19.04 -29.38 0.12
C LEU A 21 18.51 -28.97 1.51
N TYR A 22 19.26 -29.27 2.58
CA TYR A 22 18.92 -28.84 3.95
C TYR A 22 19.04 -27.33 4.18
N LEU A 23 20.04 -26.67 3.58
CA LEU A 23 20.21 -25.21 3.65
C LEU A 23 19.16 -24.47 2.81
N THR A 24 18.74 -25.01 1.67
CA THR A 24 17.66 -24.43 0.85
C THR A 24 16.28 -24.59 1.49
N GLY A 25 16.06 -25.66 2.28
CA GLY A 25 14.82 -25.88 3.02
C GLY A 25 14.58 -24.86 4.12
N THR A 26 15.65 -24.41 4.80
CA THR A 26 15.57 -23.39 5.86
C THR A 26 15.46 -21.96 5.32
N ILE A 27 16.08 -21.67 4.17
CA ILE A 27 15.99 -20.34 3.55
C ILE A 27 14.58 -20.11 3.00
N ALA A 28 13.94 -21.11 2.38
CA ALA A 28 12.58 -20.99 1.86
C ALA A 28 11.54 -20.66 2.97
N GLU A 29 11.72 -21.20 4.18
CA GLU A 29 10.90 -20.88 5.34
C GLU A 29 11.25 -19.53 6.00
N PHE A 30 12.45 -18.99 5.73
CA PHE A 30 12.90 -17.68 6.25
C PHE A 30 12.36 -16.48 5.44
N TRP A 31 11.85 -16.70 4.22
CA TRP A 31 11.17 -15.68 3.41
C TRP A 31 9.68 -15.53 3.73
N ILE A 32 9.17 -16.27 4.72
CA ILE A 32 7.77 -16.26 5.12
C ILE A 32 7.51 -14.99 5.95
N ASN A 33 6.79 -14.06 5.32
CA ASN A 33 6.39 -12.71 5.77
C ASN A 33 7.41 -11.58 5.59
N MET A 34 7.64 -11.23 4.31
CA MET A 34 8.24 -9.95 3.92
C MET A 34 7.33 -8.73 4.22
N TYR A 35 6.06 -8.95 4.56
CA TYR A 35 5.12 -7.91 4.97
C TYR A 35 5.12 -7.76 6.50
N ASP A 36 5.27 -6.53 6.99
CA ASP A 36 4.96 -6.19 8.37
C ASP A 36 3.44 -6.17 8.57
N ILE A 37 2.88 -7.36 8.87
CA ILE A 37 1.44 -7.56 8.98
C ILE A 37 0.85 -6.67 10.07
N GLU A 38 1.55 -6.49 11.19
CA GLU A 38 1.07 -5.66 12.30
C GLU A 38 0.94 -4.20 11.85
N ARG A 39 1.98 -3.66 11.21
CA ARG A 39 1.98 -2.29 10.69
C ARG A 39 0.90 -2.09 9.62
N ILE A 40 0.81 -2.99 8.66
CA ILE A 40 -0.20 -2.90 7.58
C ILE A 40 -1.62 -3.00 8.16
N THR A 41 -1.85 -3.91 9.11
CA THR A 41 -3.17 -4.06 9.75
C THR A 41 -3.57 -2.76 10.47
N LYS A 42 -2.64 -2.16 11.21
CA LYS A 42 -2.88 -0.87 11.88
C LYS A 42 -3.21 0.25 10.89
N ILE A 43 -2.51 0.32 9.76
CA ILE A 43 -2.80 1.33 8.71
C ILE A 43 -4.21 1.11 8.14
N ILE A 44 -4.61 -0.14 7.88
CA ILE A 44 -5.95 -0.48 7.40
C ILE A 44 -7.02 -0.09 8.43
N GLU A 45 -6.81 -0.42 9.71
CA GLU A 45 -7.73 -0.05 10.80
C GLU A 45 -7.88 1.47 10.93
N ASP A 46 -6.79 2.23 10.80
CA ASP A 46 -6.83 3.68 10.78
C ASP A 46 -7.68 4.21 9.62
N ILE A 47 -7.48 3.70 8.40
CA ILE A 47 -8.26 4.09 7.21
C ILE A 47 -9.75 3.77 7.42
N GLU A 48 -10.07 2.57 7.91
CA GLU A 48 -11.45 2.15 8.16
C GLU A 48 -12.13 2.99 9.24
N ARG A 49 -11.40 3.37 10.30
CA ARG A 49 -11.90 4.30 11.33
C ARG A 49 -12.23 5.66 10.71
N TYR A 50 -11.33 6.22 9.89
CA TYR A 50 -11.60 7.51 9.23
C TYR A 50 -12.76 7.46 8.25
N PHE A 51 -12.99 6.33 7.58
CA PHE A 51 -14.19 6.14 6.76
C PHE A 51 -15.47 6.11 7.62
N LYS A 52 -15.43 5.54 8.83
CA LYS A 52 -16.57 5.61 9.75
C LYS A 52 -16.82 7.05 10.22
N ASP A 53 -15.76 7.80 10.51
CA ASP A 53 -15.88 9.23 10.87
C ASP A 53 -16.46 10.04 9.70
N LEU A 54 -16.07 9.72 8.46
CA LEU A 54 -16.60 10.31 7.24
C LEU A 54 -18.11 10.03 7.08
N ASP A 55 -18.53 8.79 7.32
CA ASP A 55 -19.95 8.40 7.28
C ASP A 55 -20.75 9.10 8.41
N TYR A 56 -20.15 9.28 9.59
CA TYR A 56 -20.76 9.99 10.72
C TYR A 56 -20.99 11.49 10.44
N LEU A 57 -20.08 12.15 9.71
CA LEU A 57 -20.29 13.53 9.26
C LEU A 57 -21.52 13.69 8.37
N ASN A 58 -21.94 12.62 7.67
CA ASN A 58 -23.17 12.59 6.87
C ASN A 58 -23.28 13.75 5.86
N ILE A 59 -22.16 14.07 5.19
CA ILE A 59 -22.11 15.08 4.12
C ILE A 59 -22.83 14.53 2.88
N LYS A 60 -23.83 15.25 2.39
CA LYS A 60 -24.66 14.86 1.25
C LYS A 60 -24.44 15.74 0.03
N SER A 61 -24.14 17.02 0.25
CA SER A 61 -23.86 17.95 -0.83
C SER A 61 -22.79 18.96 -0.44
N LYS A 62 -22.33 19.71 -1.45
CA LYS A 62 -21.35 20.78 -1.25
C LYS A 62 -21.89 21.87 -0.32
N GLU A 63 -23.21 22.10 -0.30
CA GLU A 63 -23.86 23.10 0.56
C GLU A 63 -23.63 22.81 2.05
N ASP A 64 -23.48 21.54 2.44
CA ASP A 64 -23.16 21.16 3.82
C ASP A 64 -21.79 21.69 4.27
N LEU A 65 -20.91 22.04 3.33
CA LEU A 65 -19.57 22.57 3.58
C LEU A 65 -19.54 24.09 3.76
N LYS A 66 -20.68 24.78 3.63
CA LYS A 66 -20.81 26.17 4.07
C LYS A 66 -20.71 26.28 5.59
N ASP A 67 -21.08 25.22 6.30
CA ASP A 67 -20.80 25.10 7.72
C ASP A 67 -19.30 24.86 7.91
N ARG A 68 -18.65 25.79 8.64
CA ARG A 68 -17.19 25.75 8.84
C ARG A 68 -16.74 24.49 9.56
N LYS A 69 -17.54 23.97 10.50
CA LYS A 69 -17.18 22.74 11.22
C LYS A 69 -17.17 21.57 10.25
N ASN A 70 -18.19 21.41 9.42
CA ASN A 70 -18.23 20.39 8.38
C ASN A 70 -17.08 20.51 7.40
N PHE A 71 -16.79 21.73 6.92
CA PHE A 71 -15.67 21.99 6.01
C PHE A 71 -14.33 21.53 6.61
N TYR A 72 -14.01 21.95 7.83
CA TYR A 72 -12.75 21.60 8.48
C TYR A 72 -12.67 20.13 8.86
N SER A 73 -13.76 19.56 9.40
CA SER A 73 -13.81 18.14 9.75
C SER A 73 -13.65 17.25 8.52
N LEU A 74 -14.37 17.54 7.44
CA LEU A 74 -14.24 16.78 6.19
C LEU A 74 -12.83 16.90 5.61
N SER A 75 -12.28 18.12 5.54
CA SER A 75 -10.93 18.36 5.04
C SER A 75 -9.88 17.55 5.79
N MET A 76 -9.95 17.54 7.12
CA MET A 76 -9.00 16.81 7.96
C MET A 76 -9.14 15.29 7.83
N ILE A 77 -10.37 14.77 7.72
CA ILE A 77 -10.61 13.34 7.51
C ILE A 77 -10.08 12.90 6.15
N LEU A 78 -10.36 13.63 5.08
CA LEU A 78 -9.86 13.33 3.74
C LEU A 78 -8.32 13.39 3.67
N PHE A 79 -7.73 14.37 4.33
CA PHE A 79 -6.28 14.47 4.49
C PHE A 79 -5.70 13.23 5.21
N SER A 80 -6.33 12.81 6.30
CA SER A 80 -5.92 11.65 7.10
C SER A 80 -6.03 10.34 6.34
N ILE A 81 -7.16 10.11 5.63
CA ILE A 81 -7.36 8.94 4.76
C ILE A 81 -6.26 8.89 3.70
N THR A 82 -6.01 10.03 3.03
CA THR A 82 -5.03 10.07 1.94
C THR A 82 -3.61 9.81 2.44
N ASN A 83 -3.21 10.38 3.59
CA ASN A 83 -1.90 10.10 4.18
C ASN A 83 -1.74 8.61 4.55
N ARG A 84 -2.72 8.00 5.21
CA ARG A 84 -2.65 6.57 5.53
C ARG A 84 -2.66 5.69 4.27
N THR A 85 -3.34 6.12 3.22
CA THR A 85 -3.31 5.42 1.91
C THR A 85 -1.91 5.46 1.28
N ILE A 86 -1.22 6.60 1.40
CA ILE A 86 0.18 6.75 0.96
C ILE A 86 1.08 5.82 1.78
N ASP A 87 0.95 5.84 3.11
CA ASP A 87 1.72 4.96 4.00
C ASP A 87 1.49 3.48 3.64
N LEU A 88 0.24 3.09 3.40
CA LEU A 88 -0.09 1.73 2.98
C LEU A 88 0.59 1.38 1.65
N GLY A 89 0.53 2.27 0.66
CA GLY A 89 1.19 2.07 -0.61
C GLY A 89 2.69 1.90 -0.47
N ASP A 90 3.34 2.68 0.40
CA ASP A 90 4.77 2.62 0.67
C ASP A 90 5.17 1.30 1.34
N GLU A 91 4.37 0.80 2.29
CA GLU A 91 4.56 -0.53 2.87
C GLU A 91 4.51 -1.63 1.80
N ILE A 92 3.55 -1.56 0.88
CA ILE A 92 3.44 -2.56 -0.19
C ILE A 92 4.61 -2.45 -1.17
N VAL A 93 5.04 -1.23 -1.54
CA VAL A 93 6.23 -1.01 -2.40
C VAL A 93 7.49 -1.57 -1.74
N SER A 94 7.68 -1.28 -0.45
CA SER A 94 8.84 -1.69 0.33
C SER A 94 8.87 -3.19 0.54
N ALA A 95 7.74 -3.77 0.96
CA ALA A 95 7.60 -5.22 1.11
C ALA A 95 7.94 -5.91 -0.20
N ASN A 96 7.37 -5.50 -1.34
CA ASN A 96 7.65 -6.16 -2.62
C ASN A 96 8.98 -5.75 -3.29
N LYS A 97 9.79 -4.90 -2.65
CA LYS A 97 11.07 -4.38 -3.18
C LYS A 97 10.94 -3.78 -4.58
N LEU A 98 9.88 -3.00 -4.82
CA LEU A 98 9.56 -2.50 -6.17
C LEU A 98 10.43 -1.31 -6.62
N GLY A 99 11.31 -0.82 -5.76
CA GLY A 99 12.17 0.34 -5.97
C GLY A 99 11.92 1.43 -4.93
N MET A 100 12.65 2.55 -5.04
CA MET A 100 12.50 3.70 -4.15
C MET A 100 11.64 4.79 -4.81
N PRO A 101 10.48 5.15 -4.24
CA PRO A 101 9.67 6.25 -4.75
C PRO A 101 10.34 7.59 -4.47
N SER A 102 10.45 8.46 -5.48
CA SER A 102 10.96 9.83 -5.30
C SER A 102 9.88 10.81 -4.83
N THR A 103 8.61 10.49 -5.07
CA THR A 103 7.44 11.27 -4.66
C THR A 103 6.32 10.34 -4.21
N TYR A 104 5.34 10.86 -3.47
CA TYR A 104 4.16 10.09 -3.09
C TYR A 104 3.33 9.57 -4.29
N LYS A 105 3.36 10.27 -5.43
CA LYS A 105 2.72 9.77 -6.66
C LYS A 105 3.48 8.58 -7.24
N ASP A 106 4.80 8.53 -7.05
CA ASP A 106 5.62 7.43 -7.57
C ASP A 106 5.34 6.10 -6.87
N ILE A 107 4.88 6.13 -5.60
CA ILE A 107 4.39 4.94 -4.90
C ILE A 107 3.33 4.22 -5.75
N PHE A 108 2.27 4.92 -6.14
CA PHE A 108 1.19 4.33 -6.92
C PHE A 108 1.62 3.97 -8.36
N ARG A 109 2.56 4.71 -8.94
CA ARG A 109 3.16 4.34 -10.23
C ARG A 109 3.95 3.04 -10.16
N LEU A 110 4.72 2.82 -9.09
CA LEU A 110 5.47 1.58 -8.87
C LEU A 110 4.52 0.38 -8.71
N LEU A 111 3.45 0.54 -7.92
CA LEU A 111 2.42 -0.48 -7.77
C LEU A 111 1.76 -0.83 -9.12
N CYS A 112 1.46 0.17 -9.95
CA CYS A 112 0.87 -0.04 -11.26
C CYS A 112 1.83 -0.72 -12.26
N ARG A 113 3.10 -0.26 -12.31
CA ARG A 113 4.14 -0.86 -13.17
C ARG A 113 4.38 -2.33 -12.88
N ASN A 114 4.18 -2.75 -11.63
CA ASN A 114 4.31 -4.14 -11.20
C ASN A 114 2.98 -4.90 -11.18
N ASN A 115 1.94 -4.39 -11.84
CA ASN A 115 0.62 -5.02 -12.00
C ASN A 115 -0.11 -5.30 -10.68
N ILE A 116 0.22 -4.60 -9.60
CA ILE A 116 -0.48 -4.73 -8.31
C ILE A 116 -1.81 -3.96 -8.35
N ILE A 117 -1.82 -2.81 -9.01
CA ILE A 117 -3.03 -2.00 -9.23
C ILE A 117 -3.21 -1.68 -10.71
N SER A 118 -4.46 -1.44 -11.12
CA SER A 118 -4.78 -1.01 -12.48
C SER A 118 -4.28 0.41 -12.78
N ARG A 119 -4.13 0.74 -14.07
CA ARG A 119 -3.80 2.11 -14.50
C ARG A 119 -4.86 3.14 -14.09
N ASP A 120 -6.13 2.73 -14.10
CA ASP A 120 -7.24 3.60 -13.69
C ASP A 120 -7.16 3.92 -12.19
N LEU A 121 -6.92 2.91 -11.35
CA LEU A 121 -6.77 3.10 -9.91
C LEU A 121 -5.53 3.94 -9.59
N GLU A 122 -4.40 3.73 -10.26
CA GLU A 122 -3.21 4.58 -10.11
C GLU A 122 -3.51 6.05 -10.39
N ARG A 123 -4.28 6.36 -11.43
CA ARG A 123 -4.66 7.74 -11.78
C ARG A 123 -5.52 8.36 -10.69
N LYS A 124 -6.50 7.59 -10.17
CA LYS A 124 -7.39 8.03 -9.08
C LYS A 124 -6.59 8.33 -7.81
N LEU A 125 -5.74 7.41 -7.36
CA LEU A 125 -4.92 7.56 -6.16
C LEU A 125 -3.89 8.69 -6.30
N SER A 126 -3.22 8.80 -7.46
CA SER A 126 -2.30 9.91 -7.74
C SER A 126 -2.98 11.29 -7.73
N THR A 127 -4.26 11.34 -8.10
CA THR A 127 -5.07 12.55 -8.00
C THR A 127 -5.34 12.90 -6.53
N LEU A 128 -5.64 11.92 -5.69
CA LEU A 128 -5.79 12.16 -4.24
C LEU A 128 -4.50 12.71 -3.61
N VAL A 129 -3.33 12.18 -3.99
CA VAL A 129 -2.02 12.73 -3.54
C VAL A 129 -1.87 14.21 -3.91
N PHE A 130 -2.30 14.61 -5.11
CA PHE A 130 -2.26 16.01 -5.52
C PHE A 130 -3.11 16.88 -4.58
N TYR A 131 -4.34 16.46 -4.31
CA TYR A 131 -5.23 17.18 -3.40
C TYR A 131 -4.76 17.17 -1.95
N ARG A 132 -4.09 16.11 -1.49
CA ARG A 132 -3.47 16.08 -0.15
C ARG A 132 -2.46 17.21 0.02
N ASN A 133 -1.67 17.51 -1.02
CA ASN A 133 -0.72 18.62 -0.97
C ASN A 133 -1.44 19.96 -0.84
N LEU A 134 -2.55 20.13 -1.58
CA LEU A 134 -3.40 21.31 -1.47
C LEU A 134 -3.99 21.43 -0.06
N LEU A 135 -4.47 20.33 0.54
CA LEU A 135 -5.00 20.28 1.91
C LEU A 135 -3.94 20.60 2.99
N SER A 136 -2.64 20.39 2.72
CA SER A 136 -1.57 20.67 3.68
C SER A 136 -1.01 22.08 3.66
N HIS A 137 -1.10 22.81 2.54
CA HIS A 137 -0.66 24.19 2.46
C HIS A 137 -1.83 25.06 2.89
N GLU A 138 -1.61 25.86 3.95
CA GLU A 138 -2.57 26.73 4.63
C GLU A 138 -3.84 27.00 3.81
N TYR A 139 -4.98 26.51 4.32
CA TYR A 139 -6.33 26.41 3.73
C TYR A 139 -6.90 27.65 3.00
N TYR A 140 -6.15 28.73 2.80
CA TYR A 140 -6.55 29.98 2.17
C TYR A 140 -7.05 29.85 0.72
N ASP A 141 -6.63 28.82 -0.03
CA ASP A 141 -7.03 28.63 -1.43
C ASP A 141 -7.98 27.44 -1.66
N LEU A 142 -8.39 26.72 -0.60
CA LEU A 142 -9.17 25.50 -0.74
C LEU A 142 -10.65 25.79 -0.66
N SER A 143 -11.36 25.63 -1.78
CA SER A 143 -12.79 25.90 -1.84
C SER A 143 -13.62 24.70 -1.38
N GLU A 144 -14.87 24.96 -0.98
CA GLU A 144 -15.88 23.91 -0.71
C GLU A 144 -16.01 22.93 -1.88
N LYS A 145 -15.85 23.44 -3.11
CA LYS A 145 -15.87 22.62 -4.33
C LYS A 145 -14.70 21.65 -4.36
N ASP A 146 -13.50 22.11 -4.03
CA ASP A 146 -12.30 21.26 -4.04
C ASP A 146 -12.40 20.15 -3.00
N VAL A 147 -12.85 20.47 -1.77
CA VAL A 147 -13.06 19.46 -0.72
C VAL A 147 -14.13 18.44 -1.15
N PHE A 148 -15.24 18.91 -1.72
CA PHE A 148 -16.31 18.02 -2.19
C PHE A 148 -15.86 17.13 -3.36
N ASP A 149 -15.06 17.65 -4.28
CA ASP A 149 -14.48 16.89 -5.38
C ASP A 149 -13.56 15.78 -4.86
N VAL A 150 -12.77 16.04 -3.80
CA VAL A 150 -11.96 15.02 -3.13
C VAL A 150 -12.84 13.98 -2.44
N PHE A 151 -13.89 14.42 -1.75
CA PHE A 151 -14.83 13.54 -1.07
C PHE A 151 -15.46 12.52 -2.03
N ILE A 152 -15.87 12.92 -3.23
CA ILE A 152 -16.39 11.99 -4.25
C ILE A 152 -15.34 10.96 -4.67
N ARG A 153 -14.08 11.40 -4.83
CA ARG A 153 -12.97 10.58 -5.33
C ARG A 153 -12.38 9.63 -4.30
N ILE A 154 -12.61 9.87 -3.00
CA ILE A 154 -12.00 9.11 -1.91
C ILE A 154 -12.41 7.62 -1.92
N SER A 155 -13.52 7.28 -2.59
CA SER A 155 -13.96 5.90 -2.81
C SER A 155 -12.90 5.01 -3.47
N ALA A 156 -11.97 5.56 -4.25
CA ALA A 156 -10.85 4.83 -4.83
C ALA A 156 -9.95 4.16 -3.76
N VAL A 157 -9.88 4.72 -2.56
CA VAL A 157 -9.12 4.12 -1.44
C VAL A 157 -9.74 2.79 -1.02
N LYS A 158 -11.07 2.65 -1.08
CA LYS A 158 -11.76 1.38 -0.75
C LYS A 158 -11.36 0.27 -1.74
N GLU A 159 -11.28 0.60 -3.03
CA GLU A 159 -10.80 -0.32 -4.07
C GLU A 159 -9.36 -0.78 -3.77
N PHE A 160 -8.50 0.16 -3.37
CA PHE A 160 -7.12 -0.16 -3.00
C PHE A 160 -7.03 -1.05 -1.75
N LEU A 161 -7.84 -0.80 -0.72
CA LEU A 161 -7.87 -1.62 0.50
C LEU A 161 -8.23 -3.08 0.19
N GLU A 162 -9.21 -3.32 -0.69
CA GLU A 162 -9.61 -4.68 -1.04
C GLU A 162 -8.52 -5.44 -1.80
N ILE A 163 -7.77 -4.75 -2.68
CA ILE A 163 -6.57 -5.32 -3.31
C ILE A 163 -5.55 -5.73 -2.26
N VAL A 164 -5.22 -4.84 -1.32
CA VAL A 164 -4.23 -5.11 -0.26
C VAL A 164 -4.67 -6.27 0.63
N LYS A 165 -5.94 -6.29 1.08
CA LYS A 165 -6.49 -7.40 1.87
C LYS A 165 -6.39 -8.73 1.12
N THR A 166 -6.61 -8.73 -0.20
CA THR A 166 -6.47 -9.91 -1.05
C THR A 166 -5.01 -10.38 -1.13
N LEU A 167 -4.05 -9.46 -1.23
CA LEU A 167 -2.63 -9.79 -1.20
C LEU A 167 -2.23 -10.45 0.13
N LEU A 168 -2.68 -9.90 1.26
CA LEU A 168 -2.38 -10.44 2.59
C LEU A 168 -2.96 -11.85 2.80
N ARG A 169 -4.13 -12.15 2.22
CA ARG A 169 -4.74 -13.49 2.30
C ARG A 169 -3.98 -14.54 1.49
N LYS A 170 -3.39 -14.16 0.35
CA LYS A 170 -2.62 -15.09 -0.51
C LYS A 170 -1.26 -15.48 0.09
N ASN A 171 -0.74 -14.69 1.03
CA ASN A 171 0.55 -14.91 1.69
C ASN A 171 0.42 -15.63 3.04
N LYS A 172 -0.80 -16.00 3.47
CA LYS A 172 -1.06 -16.89 4.61
C LYS A 172 -1.19 -18.32 4.12
#